data_AF-A0A352JIW5-F1
#
_entry.id   AF-A0A352JIW5-F1
#
_cell.length_a   1.000
_cell.length_b   1.000
_cell.length_c   1.000
_cell.angle_alpha   90.00
_cell.angle_beta   90.00
_cell.angle_gamma   90.00
#
_symmetry.space_group_name_H-M   'P 1'
#
loop_
_entity.id
_entity.type
_entity.pdbx_description
1 polymer ?
#
loop_
_entity_poly.entity_id
_entity_poly.type
_entity_poly.pdbx_seq_one_letter_code
_entity_poly.pdbx_strand_id
1 'polypeptide(L)'
;MISTTSSSFVTSDFPTICGNEELIQRSVQDDKPVCLNSNNLKLEEITSAFACALHMHQPTIPAGMNGALISNLQYMFEHQGEGDNHNAGVFAWCYSRMGDFIPQLVAQGSNPRIMLDYSGNLLWGLQQMQRHDVLDNLKRITCDRQYQPYVEWLGTMWSHAVIPST
;
A
#
# COMPACT_ATOMS: atom_id res chain seq x y z
N MET A 1 -6.97 -10.78 19.28
CA MET A 1 -5.58 -11.26 19.27
C MET A 1 -5.47 -12.30 18.18
N ILE A 2 -4.66 -12.04 17.16
CA ILE A 2 -4.44 -12.97 16.05
C ILE A 2 -3.41 -13.98 16.56
N SER A 3 -3.83 -15.24 16.73
CA SER A 3 -2.90 -16.34 17.00
C SER A 3 -2.50 -16.93 15.66
N THR A 4 -1.33 -16.56 15.16
CA THR A 4 -0.71 -17.25 14.03
C THR A 4 -0.18 -18.59 14.55
N THR A 5 -0.69 -19.69 14.01
CA THR A 5 -0.14 -21.03 14.24
C THR A 5 1.30 -21.04 13.75
N SER A 6 2.24 -21.28 14.66
CA SER A 6 3.65 -21.48 14.30
C SER A 6 3.78 -22.77 13.51
N SER A 7 3.78 -22.69 12.18
CA SER A 7 4.19 -23.80 11.33
C SER A 7 5.70 -23.98 11.48
N SER A 8 6.13 -25.18 11.89
CA SER A 8 7.52 -25.55 12.12
C SER A 8 8.33 -25.77 10.83
N PHE A 9 7.80 -25.38 9.68
CA PHE A 9 8.48 -25.45 8.40
C PHE A 9 8.58 -24.04 7.83
N VAL A 10 9.82 -23.52 7.87
CA VAL A 10 10.29 -22.24 7.33
C VAL A 10 10.02 -21.00 8.21
N THR A 11 10.97 -20.66 9.09
CA THR A 11 11.26 -19.27 9.44
C THR A 11 11.89 -18.61 8.22
N SER A 12 11.07 -18.27 7.23
CA SER A 12 11.55 -17.70 5.97
C SER A 12 11.65 -16.18 6.11
N ASP A 13 12.73 -15.58 5.61
CA ASP A 13 12.85 -14.12 5.45
C ASP A 13 11.87 -13.57 4.38
N PHE A 14 11.12 -14.45 3.71
CA PHE A 14 10.08 -14.09 2.74
C PHE A 14 8.73 -13.80 3.40
N PRO A 15 7.92 -12.92 2.78
CA PRO A 15 6.62 -12.54 3.31
C PRO A 15 5.61 -13.69 3.21
N THR A 16 4.69 -13.76 4.16
CA THR A 16 3.59 -14.75 4.17
C THR A 16 2.55 -14.40 3.11
N ILE A 17 2.80 -14.82 1.86
CA ILE A 17 1.92 -14.55 0.71
C ILE A 17 0.86 -15.63 0.48
N CYS A 18 0.96 -16.78 1.15
CA CYS A 18 0.02 -17.90 1.10
C CYS A 18 -0.33 -18.37 2.52
N GLY A 19 -1.36 -19.22 2.65
CA GLY A 19 -1.76 -19.81 3.93
C GLY A 19 -2.93 -19.10 4.63
N ASN A 20 -3.50 -18.06 4.01
CA ASN A 20 -4.67 -17.33 4.50
C ASN A 20 -5.95 -17.63 3.69
N GLU A 21 -5.98 -18.72 2.93
CA GLU A 21 -7.05 -19.04 1.98
C GLU A 21 -8.41 -19.15 2.67
N GLU A 22 -8.48 -19.78 3.86
CA GLU A 22 -9.72 -19.85 4.63
C GLU A 22 -10.24 -18.47 5.06
N LEU A 23 -9.35 -17.56 5.47
CA LEU A 23 -9.72 -16.21 5.88
C LEU A 23 -10.20 -15.38 4.69
N ILE A 24 -9.49 -15.49 3.56
CA ILE A 24 -9.87 -14.84 2.30
C ILE A 24 -11.24 -15.35 1.87
N GLN A 25 -11.46 -16.67 1.86
CA GLN A 25 -12.74 -17.27 1.48
C GLN A 25 -13.88 -16.78 2.36
N ARG A 26 -13.69 -16.75 3.69
CA ARG A 26 -14.71 -16.23 4.62
C ARG A 26 -15.01 -14.75 4.38
N SER A 27 -13.99 -13.95 4.07
CA SER A 27 -14.15 -12.51 3.84
C SER A 27 -14.86 -12.22 2.52
N VAL A 28 -14.55 -12.97 1.46
CA VAL A 28 -15.19 -12.85 0.14
C VAL A 28 -16.66 -13.31 0.17
N GLN A 29 -16.99 -14.27 1.05
CA GLN A 29 -18.36 -14.76 1.24
C GLN A 29 -19.20 -13.94 2.25
N ASP A 30 -18.62 -12.91 2.87
CA ASP A 30 -19.35 -12.05 3.82
C ASP A 30 -20.15 -10.98 3.06
N ASP A 31 -21.47 -11.13 3.00
CA ASP A 31 -22.38 -10.20 2.32
C ASP A 31 -22.63 -8.89 3.12
N LYS A 32 -21.97 -8.71 4.26
CA LYS A 32 -22.09 -7.45 5.03
C LYS A 32 -21.54 -6.29 4.20
N PRO A 33 -22.21 -5.12 4.19
CA PRO A 33 -21.65 -3.92 3.60
C PRO A 33 -20.27 -3.61 4.18
N VAL A 34 -19.24 -3.66 3.33
CA VAL A 34 -17.85 -3.32 3.69
C VAL A 34 -17.70 -1.80 3.82
N CYS A 35 -18.55 -1.03 3.13
CA CYS A 35 -18.60 0.43 3.23
C CYS A 35 -19.57 0.88 4.34
N LEU A 36 -19.13 1.85 5.14
CA LEU A 36 -19.89 2.43 6.24
C LEU A 36 -21.08 3.28 5.77
N ASN A 37 -22.16 3.27 6.57
CA ASN A 37 -23.32 4.16 6.49
C ASN A 37 -22.99 5.67 6.67
N SER A 38 -21.72 6.05 6.87
CA SER A 38 -21.28 7.43 7.01
C SER A 38 -20.69 7.94 5.70
N ASN A 39 -21.56 8.38 4.80
CA ASN A 39 -21.18 9.15 3.63
C ASN A 39 -21.59 10.61 3.84
N ASN A 40 -20.68 11.55 3.58
CA ASN A 40 -20.95 12.99 3.63
C ASN A 40 -21.26 13.59 2.25
N LEU A 41 -21.39 12.76 1.21
CA LEU A 41 -21.84 13.16 -0.12
C LEU A 41 -23.35 13.07 -0.25
N LYS A 42 -23.90 14.02 -1.00
CA LYS A 42 -25.26 13.94 -1.54
C LYS A 42 -25.15 13.61 -3.02
N LEU A 43 -25.24 12.33 -3.36
CA LEU A 43 -24.96 11.83 -4.71
C LEU A 43 -25.90 12.44 -5.75
N GLU A 44 -27.13 12.74 -5.35
CA GLU A 44 -28.15 13.41 -6.16
C GLU A 44 -27.80 14.85 -6.54
N GLU A 45 -26.90 15.51 -5.81
CA GLU A 45 -26.44 16.87 -6.10
C GLU A 45 -25.18 16.87 -6.99
N ILE A 46 -24.56 15.71 -7.27
CA ILE A 46 -23.34 15.59 -8.08
C ILE A 46 -23.69 15.53 -9.56
N THR A 47 -23.28 16.56 -10.32
CA THR A 47 -23.50 16.64 -11.77
C THR A 47 -22.30 16.17 -12.61
N SER A 48 -21.13 16.05 -11.99
CA SER A 48 -19.89 15.55 -12.61
C SER A 48 -18.91 15.08 -11.54
N ALA A 49 -18.04 14.14 -11.88
CA ALA A 49 -17.01 13.64 -10.99
C ALA A 49 -15.71 13.36 -11.77
N PHE A 50 -14.58 13.49 -11.07
CA PHE A 50 -13.30 12.93 -11.50
C PHE A 50 -12.73 12.12 -10.35
N ALA A 51 -11.95 11.11 -10.68
CA ALA A 51 -11.34 10.23 -9.71
C ALA A 51 -9.83 10.23 -9.89
N CYS A 52 -9.10 10.26 -8.79
CA CYS A 52 -7.65 10.13 -8.79
C CYS A 52 -7.28 8.81 -8.13
N ALA A 53 -6.47 8.01 -8.84
CA ALA A 53 -5.89 6.77 -8.34
C ALA A 53 -4.36 6.89 -8.43
N LEU A 54 -3.67 6.61 -7.34
CA LEU A 54 -2.21 6.54 -7.31
C LEU A 54 -1.78 5.09 -7.22
N HIS A 55 -1.13 4.63 -8.28
CA HIS A 55 -0.57 3.29 -8.37
C HIS A 55 0.93 3.31 -8.06
N MET A 56 1.33 2.61 -7.00
CA MET A 56 2.66 2.66 -6.41
C MET A 56 3.31 1.27 -6.42
N HIS A 57 4.44 1.17 -7.11
CA HIS A 57 5.17 -0.08 -7.24
C HIS A 57 6.69 0.14 -7.28
N GLN A 58 7.41 -0.78 -6.66
CA GLN A 58 8.84 -1.02 -6.83
C GLN A 58 9.08 -2.53 -6.90
N PRO A 59 9.93 -3.02 -7.81
CA PRO A 59 10.23 -4.44 -7.90
C PRO A 59 11.19 -4.88 -6.79
N THR A 60 11.15 -6.18 -6.52
CA THR A 60 12.20 -6.89 -5.78
C THR A 60 13.26 -7.36 -6.77
N ILE A 61 14.55 -7.17 -6.46
CA ILE A 61 15.67 -7.53 -7.33
C ILE A 61 16.74 -8.34 -6.56
N PRO A 62 17.47 -9.25 -7.23
CA PRO A 62 18.52 -10.06 -6.61
C PRO A 62 19.87 -9.31 -6.55
N ALA A 63 19.85 -8.09 -5.99
CA ALA A 63 21.02 -7.19 -5.96
C ALA A 63 21.59 -6.95 -4.56
N GLY A 64 21.07 -7.64 -3.53
CA GLY A 64 21.63 -7.59 -2.19
C GLY A 64 22.92 -8.41 -2.07
N MET A 65 23.50 -8.40 -0.86
CA MET A 65 24.67 -9.21 -0.52
C MET A 65 24.44 -10.68 -0.91
N ASN A 66 25.40 -11.29 -1.61
CA ASN A 66 25.31 -12.66 -2.12
C ASN A 66 24.07 -12.95 -3.00
N GLY A 67 23.53 -11.95 -3.70
CA GLY A 67 22.35 -12.09 -4.55
C GLY A 67 21.02 -12.13 -3.78
N ALA A 68 21.02 -11.67 -2.53
CA ALA A 68 19.80 -11.58 -1.73
C ALA A 68 18.75 -10.69 -2.40
N LEU A 69 17.48 -11.05 -2.20
CA LEU A 69 16.33 -10.29 -2.71
C LEU A 69 16.12 -9.03 -1.86
N ILE A 70 16.30 -7.87 -2.49
CA ILE A 70 16.09 -6.55 -1.87
C ILE A 70 15.09 -5.74 -2.68
N SER A 71 14.49 -4.72 -2.06
CA SER A 71 13.74 -3.71 -2.80
C SER A 71 14.65 -2.97 -3.78
N ASN A 72 14.18 -2.74 -5.01
CA ASN A 72 14.88 -1.84 -5.92
C ASN A 72 15.06 -0.45 -5.31
N LEU A 73 14.12 0.03 -4.48
CA LEU A 73 14.28 1.31 -3.78
C LEU A 73 15.50 1.31 -2.84
N GLN A 74 15.79 0.19 -2.18
CA GLN A 74 16.99 0.03 -1.36
C GLN A 74 18.25 0.15 -2.23
N TYR A 75 18.30 -0.60 -3.33
CA TYR A 75 19.41 -0.53 -4.28
C TYR A 75 19.64 0.90 -4.76
N MET A 76 18.57 1.64 -5.08
CA MET A 76 18.67 3.04 -5.48
C MET A 76 19.33 3.88 -4.38
N PHE A 77 18.92 3.76 -3.12
CA PHE A 77 19.54 4.49 -2.00
C PHE A 77 21.03 4.16 -1.83
N GLU A 78 21.42 2.91 -2.02
CA GLU A 78 22.81 2.44 -1.90
C GLU A 78 23.68 2.88 -3.09
N HIS A 79 23.08 3.19 -4.25
CA HIS A 79 23.78 3.45 -5.52
C HIS A 79 23.34 4.77 -6.18
N GLN A 80 23.30 5.88 -5.43
CA GLN A 80 22.78 7.18 -5.89
C GLN A 80 23.42 7.73 -7.18
N GLY A 81 24.66 7.35 -7.49
CA GLY A 81 25.39 7.80 -8.68
C GLY A 81 25.06 7.06 -9.97
N GLU A 82 24.22 6.02 -9.91
CA GLU A 82 23.88 5.19 -11.06
C GLU A 82 22.51 5.58 -11.63
N GLY A 83 22.47 5.98 -12.91
CA GLY A 83 21.24 6.32 -13.61
C GLY A 83 20.33 7.26 -12.81
N ASP A 84 19.06 6.88 -12.66
CA ASP A 84 18.04 7.67 -11.97
C ASP A 84 17.95 7.41 -10.46
N ASN A 85 18.93 6.71 -9.87
CA ASN A 85 18.91 6.33 -8.46
C ASN A 85 18.89 7.54 -7.52
N HIS A 86 19.41 8.69 -7.96
CA HIS A 86 19.31 9.98 -7.26
C HIS A 86 17.86 10.38 -6.90
N ASN A 87 16.85 9.80 -7.56
CA ASN A 87 15.43 10.02 -7.26
C ASN A 87 14.89 9.16 -6.11
N ALA A 88 15.69 8.28 -5.48
CA ALA A 88 15.23 7.38 -4.42
C ALA A 88 14.47 8.09 -3.29
N GLY A 89 14.99 9.25 -2.84
CA GLY A 89 14.33 10.08 -1.83
C GLY A 89 12.97 10.62 -2.29
N VAL A 90 12.87 11.03 -3.56
CA VAL A 90 11.61 11.52 -4.17
C VAL A 90 10.59 10.40 -4.26
N PHE A 91 11.00 9.19 -4.68
CA PHE A 91 10.11 8.02 -4.69
C PHE A 91 9.58 7.70 -3.30
N ALA A 92 10.47 7.63 -2.31
CA ALA A 92 10.06 7.37 -0.93
C ALA A 92 9.09 8.42 -0.39
N TRP A 93 9.32 9.70 -0.68
CA TRP A 93 8.39 10.77 -0.33
C TRP A 93 7.04 10.62 -1.05
N CYS A 94 7.04 10.28 -2.34
CA CYS A 94 5.82 10.00 -3.09
C CYS A 94 4.97 8.88 -2.48
N TYR A 95 5.60 7.85 -1.91
CA TYR A 95 4.90 6.77 -1.21
C TYR A 95 4.33 7.21 0.15
N SER A 96 4.87 8.26 0.77
CA SER A 96 4.40 8.75 2.08
C SER A 96 3.43 9.92 1.98
N ARG A 97 3.52 10.76 0.94
CA ARG A 97 2.97 12.13 0.93
C ARG A 97 1.45 12.24 1.12
N MET A 98 0.68 11.20 0.78
CA MET A 98 -0.76 11.19 1.07
C MET A 98 -1.03 11.16 2.58
N GLY A 99 -0.10 10.59 3.35
CA GLY A 99 -0.05 10.68 4.80
C GLY A 99 0.00 12.11 5.31
N ASP A 100 0.55 13.06 4.55
CA ASP A 100 0.58 14.47 4.96
C ASP A 100 -0.62 15.23 4.39
N PHE A 101 -0.90 15.04 3.10
CA PHE A 101 -1.89 15.85 2.37
C PHE A 101 -3.32 15.58 2.83
N ILE A 102 -3.70 14.31 3.04
CA ILE A 102 -5.07 13.98 3.44
C ILE A 102 -5.40 14.60 4.81
N PRO A 103 -4.60 14.40 5.87
CA PRO A 103 -4.82 15.04 7.16
C PRO A 103 -4.84 16.57 7.10
N GLN A 104 -3.93 17.17 6.33
CA GLN A 104 -3.88 18.62 6.18
C GLN A 104 -5.16 19.17 5.55
N LEU A 105 -5.60 18.57 4.44
CA LEU A 105 -6.82 18.98 3.73
C LEU A 105 -8.06 18.80 4.62
N VAL A 106 -8.15 17.68 5.33
CA VAL A 106 -9.26 17.42 6.28
C VAL A 106 -9.27 18.44 7.41
N ALA A 107 -8.11 18.76 7.99
CA ALA A 107 -7.99 19.77 9.05
C ALA A 107 -8.39 21.19 8.56
N GLN A 108 -8.25 21.45 7.26
CA GLN A 108 -8.71 22.69 6.61
C GLN A 108 -10.20 22.67 6.24
N GLY A 109 -10.94 21.60 6.59
CA GLY A 109 -12.36 21.46 6.28
C GLY A 109 -12.66 20.98 4.85
N SER A 110 -11.65 20.50 4.11
CA SER A 110 -11.83 19.92 2.78
C SER A 110 -12.36 18.48 2.85
N ASN A 111 -12.89 17.99 1.74
CA ASN A 111 -13.42 16.62 1.60
C ASN A 111 -12.69 15.84 0.49
N PRO A 112 -11.37 15.58 0.62
CA PRO A 112 -10.59 14.94 -0.44
C PRO A 112 -11.02 13.48 -0.64
N ARG A 113 -10.91 12.97 -1.87
CA ARG A 113 -11.06 11.54 -2.14
C ARG A 113 -9.92 11.06 -3.03
N ILE A 114 -9.22 10.03 -2.57
CA ILE A 114 -8.11 9.43 -3.29
C ILE A 114 -8.19 7.91 -3.20
N MET A 115 -7.96 7.27 -4.34
CA MET A 115 -7.74 5.83 -4.39
C MET A 115 -6.24 5.55 -4.35
N LEU A 116 -5.83 4.61 -3.52
CA LEU A 116 -4.45 4.21 -3.34
C LEU A 116 -4.30 2.74 -3.70
N ASP A 117 -3.26 2.47 -4.47
CA ASP A 117 -2.88 1.12 -4.88
C ASP A 117 -1.38 0.94 -4.66
N TYR A 118 -1.01 0.01 -3.77
CA TYR A 118 0.37 -0.29 -3.42
C TYR A 118 0.59 -1.79 -3.56
N SER A 119 1.58 -2.17 -4.39
CA SER A 119 1.97 -3.57 -4.52
C SER A 119 2.52 -4.16 -3.23
N GLY A 120 2.32 -5.45 -3.03
CA GLY A 120 2.91 -6.21 -1.92
C GLY A 120 4.43 -6.15 -1.88
N ASN A 121 5.10 -6.20 -3.04
CA ASN A 121 6.56 -6.01 -3.15
C ASN A 121 7.02 -4.67 -2.56
N LEU A 122 6.31 -3.59 -2.88
CA LEU A 122 6.65 -2.26 -2.36
C LEU A 122 6.49 -2.24 -0.83
N LEU A 123 5.35 -2.72 -0.31
CA LEU A 123 5.12 -2.73 1.14
C LEU A 123 6.13 -3.61 1.88
N TRP A 124 6.46 -4.77 1.34
CA TRP A 124 7.50 -5.64 1.90
C TRP A 124 8.88 -4.99 1.82
N GLY A 125 9.22 -4.36 0.70
CA GLY A 125 10.47 -3.61 0.53
C GLY A 125 10.62 -2.46 1.53
N LEU A 126 9.55 -1.68 1.76
CA LEU A 126 9.53 -0.64 2.79
C LEU A 126 9.75 -1.22 4.20
N GLN A 127 9.17 -2.40 4.48
CA GLN A 127 9.40 -3.10 5.74
C GLN A 127 10.86 -3.59 5.87
N GLN A 128 11.44 -4.19 4.83
CA GLN A 128 12.84 -4.62 4.81
C GLN A 128 13.78 -3.43 5.07
N MET A 129 13.49 -2.29 4.44
CA MET A 129 14.23 -1.03 4.60
C MET A 129 13.93 -0.28 5.90
N GLN A 130 13.02 -0.79 6.75
CA GLN A 130 12.61 -0.15 8.00
C GLN A 130 12.06 1.28 7.80
N ARG A 131 11.35 1.52 6.70
CA ARG A 131 10.73 2.82 6.38
C ARG A 131 9.42 3.04 7.13
N HIS A 132 9.50 3.04 8.45
CA HIS A 132 8.38 3.32 9.35
C HIS A 132 7.78 4.70 9.11
N ASP A 133 8.59 5.67 8.68
CA ASP A 133 8.13 7.00 8.25
C ASP A 133 7.08 6.96 7.13
N VAL A 134 7.19 5.98 6.22
CA VAL A 134 6.20 5.76 5.15
C VAL A 134 5.06 4.88 5.65
N LEU A 135 5.39 3.74 6.28
CA LEU A 135 4.41 2.73 6.69
C LEU A 135 3.43 3.26 7.75
N ASP A 136 3.90 4.01 8.74
CA ASP A 136 3.05 4.57 9.79
C ASP A 136 2.13 5.66 9.24
N ASN A 137 2.62 6.45 8.28
CA ASN A 137 1.80 7.44 7.59
C ASN A 137 0.68 6.81 6.77
N LEU A 138 0.99 5.76 6.00
CA LEU A 138 -0.01 5.00 5.26
C LEU A 138 -1.00 4.32 6.21
N LYS A 139 -0.51 3.69 7.28
CA LYS A 139 -1.35 3.06 8.29
C LYS A 139 -2.31 4.04 8.93
N ARG A 140 -1.85 5.25 9.26
CA ARG A 140 -2.72 6.29 9.82
C ARG A 140 -3.87 6.64 8.90
N ILE A 141 -3.61 6.97 7.63
CA ILE A 141 -4.68 7.40 6.71
C ILE A 141 -5.59 6.26 6.22
N THR A 142 -5.18 5.00 6.36
CA THR A 142 -5.96 3.83 5.91
C THR A 142 -6.69 3.10 7.04
N CYS A 143 -6.18 3.15 8.28
CA CYS A 143 -6.73 2.39 9.39
C CYS A 143 -7.50 3.25 10.40
N ASP A 144 -7.21 4.56 10.49
CA ASP A 144 -7.96 5.45 11.37
C ASP A 144 -9.35 5.73 10.79
N ARG A 145 -10.39 5.55 11.62
CA ARG A 145 -11.78 5.84 11.26
C ARG A 145 -12.01 7.27 10.81
N GLN A 146 -11.21 8.22 11.32
CA GLN A 146 -11.28 9.61 10.87
C GLN A 146 -11.02 9.73 9.37
N TYR A 147 -10.12 8.92 8.80
CA TYR A 147 -9.69 9.06 7.41
C TYR A 147 -10.38 8.14 6.42
N GLN A 148 -11.14 7.15 6.90
CA GLN A 148 -11.89 6.20 6.07
C GLN A 148 -12.76 6.84 4.98
N PRO A 149 -13.42 8.01 5.19
CA PRO A 149 -14.20 8.63 4.12
C PRO A 149 -13.35 9.21 2.98
N TYR A 150 -12.04 9.36 3.12
CA TYR A 150 -11.19 10.11 2.18
C TYR A 150 -10.21 9.24 1.40
N VAL A 151 -9.96 8.01 1.85
CA VAL A 151 -8.97 7.09 1.26
C VAL A 151 -9.61 5.74 0.99
N GLU A 152 -9.52 5.29 -0.26
CA GLU A 152 -9.98 3.97 -0.70
C GLU A 152 -8.79 3.13 -1.17
N TRP A 153 -8.76 1.84 -0.78
CA TRP A 153 -7.70 0.91 -1.15
C TRP A 153 -8.16 0.02 -2.30
N LEU A 154 -7.56 0.16 -3.48
CA LEU A 154 -7.94 -0.63 -4.67
C LEU A 154 -7.36 -2.05 -4.63
N GLY A 155 -6.12 -2.16 -4.13
CA GLY A 155 -5.34 -3.40 -4.19
C GLY A 155 -4.79 -3.71 -5.59
N THR A 156 -3.72 -4.49 -5.62
CA THR A 156 -3.07 -5.01 -6.83
C THR A 156 -2.46 -6.37 -6.54
N MET A 157 -1.93 -7.03 -7.58
CA MET A 157 -1.22 -8.30 -7.45
C MET A 157 0.01 -8.10 -6.57
N TRP A 158 0.28 -9.06 -5.69
CA TRP A 158 1.34 -8.95 -4.68
C TRP A 158 2.69 -8.52 -5.28
N SER A 159 3.15 -9.19 -6.35
CA SER A 159 4.39 -8.84 -7.07
C SER A 159 4.14 -8.11 -8.40
N HIS A 160 2.99 -7.44 -8.57
CA HIS A 160 2.62 -6.74 -9.80
C HIS A 160 2.74 -7.63 -11.05
N ALA A 161 2.22 -8.86 -10.94
CA ALA A 161 2.26 -9.84 -12.02
C ALA A 161 1.46 -9.33 -13.24
N VAL A 162 2.00 -9.57 -14.43
CA VAL A 162 1.30 -9.28 -15.68
C VAL A 162 0.16 -10.28 -15.83
N ILE A 163 -1.08 -9.82 -15.69
CA ILE A 163 -2.26 -10.63 -16.01
C ILE A 163 -2.56 -10.45 -17.50
N PRO A 164 -2.44 -11.50 -18.32
CA PRO A 164 -2.77 -11.42 -19.73
C PRO A 164 -4.29 -11.25 -19.90
N SER A 165 -4.69 -10.37 -20.81
CA SER A 165 -6.06 -10.32 -21.34
C SER A 165 -6.16 -11.33 -22.49
N THR A 166 -6.37 -12.61 -22.19
CA THR A 166 -6.72 -13.63 -23.19
C THR A 166 -8.17 -14.04 -23.02
#